data_AF-A0A9Q0ZNZ6-F1
#
_entry.id   AF-A0A9Q0ZNZ6-F1
#
_cell.length_a   1.000
_cell.length_b   1.000
_cell.length_c   1.000
_cell.angle_alpha   90.00
_cell.angle_beta   90.00
_cell.angle_gamma   90.00
#
_symmetry.space_group_name_H-M   'P 1'
#
loop_
_entity.id
_entity.type
_entity.pdbx_description
1 polymer ?
#
loop_
_entity_poly.entity_id
_entity_poly.type
_entity_poly.pdbx_seq_one_letter_code
_entity_poly.pdbx_strand_id
1 'polypeptide(L)'
;MVAFGMIKTSVLSLKVLKLPSSKIEGSRQLKCKASKMELTITQPDDWHLHLRDGEVLQAVVPHSASSFGRAIVMPNLKPPITSTAAAVAYRESILKALPADSVFSPLMTLYLTDTTSPHEIKLARESGVVFAVKLYPAGATTNSQDGVTDLFGKCLPVLEEMAEQNMPLLVHGESCSYGSVAATVTPQHLLLNRNALFQGGLQPHNYCLPVLKREIHRQAIVSAVTSGNKKFFLGTDSAPHEKRRKESPCGCAGIYNAPVAISLYAKVFEEAGALDKLEAFTSFNGPDFYGLPRNTSKIKLTRTPWKVPESFSFSFGDIVPMSAGETLEWQPSSI
;
A
#
# COMPACT_ATOMS: atom_id res chain seq x y z
N MET A 1 -5.57 -1.32 -58.12
CA MET A 1 -6.37 -0.10 -57.88
C MET A 1 -6.96 -0.22 -56.49
N VAL A 2 -6.83 0.64 -55.49
CA VAL A 2 -6.26 1.98 -55.17
C VAL A 2 -6.33 2.01 -53.62
N ALA A 3 -5.57 2.71 -52.78
CA ALA A 3 -4.25 3.32 -52.75
C ALA A 3 -4.02 3.68 -51.26
N PHE A 4 -2.78 3.62 -50.81
CA PHE A 4 -2.35 4.12 -49.49
C PHE A 4 -2.36 5.66 -49.49
N GLY A 5 -2.99 6.27 -48.49
CA GLY A 5 -2.97 7.72 -48.25
C GLY A 5 -1.86 8.12 -47.29
N MET A 6 -0.76 8.68 -47.82
CA MET A 6 0.24 9.41 -47.05
C MET A 6 -0.27 10.83 -46.72
N ILE A 7 -0.26 11.22 -45.45
CA ILE A 7 -0.47 12.62 -45.05
C ILE A 7 0.90 13.31 -45.03
N LYS A 8 1.05 14.30 -45.92
CA LYS A 8 2.23 15.17 -46.04
C LYS A 8 2.35 16.07 -44.80
N THR A 9 3.53 16.10 -44.20
CA THR A 9 3.98 17.15 -43.29
C THR A 9 4.31 18.42 -44.08
N SER A 10 3.56 19.49 -43.84
CA SER A 10 3.88 20.85 -44.28
C SER A 10 4.71 21.55 -43.20
N VAL A 11 5.95 21.88 -43.54
CA VAL A 11 6.84 22.70 -42.72
C VAL A 11 6.42 24.16 -42.87
N LEU A 12 5.80 24.73 -41.82
CA LEU A 12 5.56 26.16 -41.70
C LEU A 12 6.77 26.80 -41.02
N SER A 13 7.50 27.62 -41.78
CA SER A 13 8.63 28.42 -41.29
C SER A 13 8.10 29.52 -40.36
N LEU A 14 8.34 29.40 -39.05
CA LEU A 14 8.00 30.43 -38.08
C LEU A 14 9.03 31.56 -38.14
N LYS A 15 8.59 32.73 -38.60
CA LYS A 15 9.35 33.99 -38.49
C LYS A 15 9.57 34.33 -37.02
N VAL A 16 10.82 34.55 -36.64
CA VAL A 16 11.22 35.05 -35.31
C VAL A 16 10.66 36.45 -35.09
N LEU A 17 9.65 36.57 -34.23
CA LEU A 17 9.22 37.85 -33.67
C LEU A 17 10.16 38.22 -32.50
N LYS A 18 10.94 39.29 -32.68
CA LYS A 18 11.67 39.96 -31.59
C LYS A 18 10.64 40.65 -30.68
N LEU A 19 10.57 40.21 -29.43
CA LEU A 19 9.86 40.90 -28.35
C LEU A 19 10.82 41.85 -27.60
N PRO A 20 10.38 43.02 -27.12
CA PRO A 20 11.24 43.97 -26.42
C PRO A 20 11.58 43.49 -25.01
N SER A 21 12.84 43.65 -24.61
CA SER A 21 13.34 43.40 -23.26
C SER A 21 12.78 44.42 -22.26
N SER A 22 11.84 43.99 -21.42
CA SER A 22 11.49 44.71 -20.18
C SER A 22 12.15 44.02 -18.99
N LYS A 23 12.79 44.81 -18.15
CA LYS A 23 13.51 44.40 -16.94
C LYS A 23 12.55 43.73 -15.97
N ILE A 24 12.87 42.51 -15.53
CA ILE A 24 12.27 41.91 -14.34
C ILE A 24 13.32 42.03 -13.22
N GLU A 25 13.14 43.03 -12.38
CA GLU A 25 13.80 43.13 -11.08
C GLU A 25 13.18 42.14 -10.09
N GLY A 26 14.03 41.50 -9.28
CA GLY A 26 13.62 40.77 -8.08
C GLY A 26 13.69 39.26 -8.19
N SER A 27 14.90 38.69 -8.17
CA SER A 27 15.06 37.28 -7.80
C SER A 27 14.70 37.12 -6.32
N ARG A 28 13.51 36.59 -6.04
CA ARG A 28 13.26 35.98 -4.73
C ARG A 28 14.14 34.73 -4.68
N GLN A 29 15.27 34.83 -4.00
CA GLN A 29 16.02 33.67 -3.55
C GLN A 29 15.05 32.75 -2.79
N LEU A 30 14.66 31.66 -3.44
CA LEU A 30 14.11 30.49 -2.76
C LEU A 30 15.20 30.05 -1.77
N LYS A 31 15.01 30.38 -0.49
CA LYS A 31 15.83 29.85 0.59
C LYS A 31 15.73 28.32 0.51
N CYS A 32 16.80 27.68 0.05
CA CYS A 32 16.98 26.25 0.16
C CYS A 32 16.98 25.92 1.67
N LYS A 33 15.86 25.42 2.20
CA LYS A 33 15.83 24.86 3.56
C LYS A 33 16.89 23.75 3.56
N ALA A 34 17.83 23.79 4.51
CA ALA A 34 18.77 22.70 4.70
C ALA A 34 17.98 21.39 4.82
N SER A 35 18.19 20.44 3.89
CA SER A 35 17.51 19.14 3.95
C SER A 35 17.97 18.44 5.21
N LYS A 36 17.03 17.95 6.04
CA LYS A 36 17.40 17.09 7.17
C LYS A 36 18.16 15.87 6.62
N MET A 37 19.33 15.59 7.19
CA MET A 37 20.14 14.43 6.78
C MET A 37 19.66 13.15 7.46
N GLU A 38 18.96 13.27 8.60
CA GLU A 38 18.41 12.15 9.34
C GLU A 38 17.04 12.54 9.91
N LEU A 39 16.16 11.54 10.03
CA LEU A 39 14.87 11.63 10.69
C LEU A 39 14.69 10.38 11.56
N THR A 40 14.36 10.56 12.83
CA THR A 40 13.99 9.45 13.71
C THR A 40 12.49 9.48 13.93
N ILE A 41 11.83 8.36 13.68
CA ILE A 41 10.40 8.18 13.91
C ILE A 41 10.15 6.95 14.76
N THR A 42 9.04 6.95 15.49
CA THR A 42 8.48 5.76 16.13
C THR A 42 8.31 4.64 15.11
N GLN A 43 8.66 3.40 15.47
CA GLN A 43 8.60 2.26 14.54
C GLN A 43 7.19 2.17 13.90
N PRO A 44 7.09 2.21 12.57
CA PRO A 44 5.80 2.15 11.87
C PRO A 44 5.08 0.82 12.02
N ASP A 45 3.79 0.80 11.66
CA ASP A 45 2.99 -0.41 11.47
C ASP A 45 2.33 -0.39 10.09
N ASP A 46 2.13 -1.56 9.46
CA ASP A 46 1.47 -1.68 8.16
C ASP A 46 0.02 -2.16 8.27
N TRP A 47 -0.93 -1.24 8.14
CA TRP A 47 -2.35 -1.55 8.34
C TRP A 47 -3.03 -2.23 7.13
N HIS A 48 -2.26 -2.65 6.11
CA HIS A 48 -2.78 -3.46 5.00
C HIS A 48 -1.65 -4.22 4.27
N LEU A 49 -1.48 -5.52 4.54
CA LEU A 49 -0.37 -6.32 3.99
C LEU A 49 -0.82 -7.68 3.43
N HIS A 50 -0.26 -8.12 2.30
CA HIS A 50 -0.42 -9.48 1.78
C HIS A 50 0.90 -10.25 1.85
N LEU A 51 0.95 -11.29 2.69
CA LEU A 51 2.14 -12.13 2.84
C LEU A 51 2.13 -13.40 1.98
N ARG A 52 0.98 -13.75 1.38
CA ARG A 52 0.78 -15.02 0.65
C ARG A 52 1.03 -16.21 1.58
N ASP A 53 1.42 -17.37 1.05
CA ASP A 53 1.66 -18.57 1.85
C ASP A 53 2.86 -19.36 1.29
N GLY A 54 3.32 -20.37 2.02
CA GLY A 54 4.40 -21.27 1.63
C GLY A 54 5.72 -20.55 1.37
N GLU A 55 6.40 -20.90 0.27
CA GLU A 55 7.70 -20.33 -0.08
C GLU A 55 7.65 -18.80 -0.29
N VAL A 56 6.53 -18.28 -0.78
CA VAL A 56 6.36 -16.82 -0.98
C VAL A 56 6.29 -16.11 0.36
N LEU A 57 5.61 -16.68 1.36
CA LEU A 57 5.56 -16.12 2.72
C LEU A 57 6.98 -16.01 3.30
N GLN A 58 7.76 -17.09 3.21
CA GLN A 58 9.14 -17.13 3.71
C GLN A 58 10.03 -16.07 3.03
N ALA A 59 9.80 -15.83 1.73
CA ALA A 59 10.54 -14.85 0.95
C ALA A 59 10.20 -13.39 1.32
N VAL A 60 8.93 -13.07 1.60
CA VAL A 60 8.46 -11.67 1.67
C VAL A 60 8.26 -11.15 3.09
N VAL A 61 8.01 -12.02 4.07
CA VAL A 61 7.81 -11.59 5.47
C VAL A 61 9.04 -10.87 6.06
N PRO A 62 10.30 -11.27 5.78
CA PRO A 62 11.46 -10.58 6.34
C PRO A 62 11.56 -9.12 5.88
N HIS A 63 11.15 -8.82 4.65
CA HIS A 63 11.16 -7.45 4.15
C HIS A 63 10.17 -6.55 4.91
N SER A 64 9.01 -7.08 5.30
CA SER A 64 8.05 -6.32 6.12
C SER A 64 8.54 -6.17 7.56
N ALA A 65 9.04 -7.26 8.14
CA ALA A 65 9.57 -7.28 9.51
C ALA A 65 10.79 -6.36 9.72
N SER A 66 11.51 -6.01 8.64
CA SER A 66 12.66 -5.10 8.71
C SER A 66 12.32 -3.69 9.17
N SER A 67 11.11 -3.21 8.88
CA SER A 67 10.71 -1.81 9.09
C SER A 67 9.49 -1.64 9.98
N PHE A 68 8.59 -2.64 9.99
CA PHE A 68 7.30 -2.55 10.67
C PHE A 68 7.31 -3.32 11.99
N GLY A 69 6.62 -2.78 13.01
CA GLY A 69 6.37 -3.48 14.28
C GLY A 69 5.19 -4.44 14.18
N ARG A 70 4.11 -4.03 13.53
CA ARG A 70 2.92 -4.85 13.28
C ARG A 70 2.46 -4.75 11.84
N ALA A 71 1.65 -5.71 11.41
CA ALA A 71 0.87 -5.55 10.19
C ALA A 71 -0.51 -6.21 10.27
N ILE A 72 -1.51 -5.58 9.65
CA ILE A 72 -2.82 -6.21 9.36
C ILE A 72 -2.66 -7.12 8.14
N VAL A 73 -2.73 -8.42 8.37
CA VAL A 73 -2.52 -9.44 7.33
C VAL A 73 -3.86 -9.77 6.65
N MET A 74 -3.91 -9.55 5.34
CA MET A 74 -5.10 -9.79 4.53
C MET A 74 -5.42 -11.29 4.35
N PRO A 75 -6.71 -11.68 4.28
CA PRO A 75 -7.12 -13.08 4.43
C PRO A 75 -7.40 -13.81 3.10
N ASN A 76 -7.13 -13.17 1.95
CA ASN A 76 -7.46 -13.68 0.62
C ASN A 76 -6.43 -14.69 0.07
N LEU A 77 -6.07 -15.67 0.89
CA LEU A 77 -5.34 -16.87 0.46
C LEU A 77 -6.22 -17.76 -0.43
N LYS A 78 -5.68 -18.91 -0.87
CA LYS A 78 -6.46 -19.96 -1.54
C LYS A 78 -6.31 -21.27 -0.76
N PRO A 79 -7.35 -21.75 -0.06
CA PRO A 79 -8.65 -21.08 0.17
C PRO A 79 -8.53 -19.81 1.04
N PRO A 80 -9.53 -18.91 1.02
CA PRO A 80 -9.53 -17.73 1.89
C PRO A 80 -9.62 -18.12 3.37
N ILE A 81 -9.10 -17.26 4.24
CA ILE A 81 -9.15 -17.44 5.70
C ILE A 81 -10.51 -16.99 6.22
N THR A 82 -11.46 -17.91 6.35
CA THR A 82 -12.84 -17.63 6.77
C THR A 82 -13.17 -18.06 8.20
N SER A 83 -12.21 -18.69 8.91
CA SER A 83 -12.39 -19.14 10.29
C SER A 83 -11.22 -18.73 11.19
N THR A 84 -11.52 -18.59 12.47
CA THR A 84 -10.59 -18.25 13.55
C THR A 84 -9.47 -19.29 13.64
N ALA A 85 -9.80 -20.57 13.52
CA ALA A 85 -8.82 -21.65 13.52
C ALA A 85 -7.82 -21.51 12.35
N ALA A 86 -8.30 -21.17 11.15
CA ALA A 86 -7.44 -20.94 9.98
C ALA A 86 -6.57 -19.68 10.17
N ALA A 87 -7.12 -18.61 10.75
CA ALA A 87 -6.36 -17.40 11.08
C ALA A 87 -5.24 -17.66 12.10
N VAL A 88 -5.51 -18.46 13.13
CA VAL A 88 -4.51 -18.87 14.14
C VAL A 88 -3.41 -19.72 13.49
N ALA A 89 -3.77 -20.73 12.70
CA ALA A 89 -2.80 -21.58 12.01
C ALA A 89 -1.91 -20.76 11.04
N TYR A 90 -2.51 -19.83 10.29
CA TYR A 90 -1.75 -18.97 9.39
C TYR A 90 -0.84 -18.00 10.15
N ARG A 91 -1.27 -17.45 11.29
CA ARG A 91 -0.41 -16.66 12.18
C ARG A 91 0.81 -17.45 12.63
N GLU A 92 0.64 -18.70 13.04
CA GLU A 92 1.76 -19.55 13.44
C GLU A 92 2.74 -19.79 12.29
N SER A 93 2.25 -20.00 11.06
CA SER A 93 3.09 -20.10 9.87
C SER A 93 3.89 -18.83 9.61
N ILE A 94 3.27 -17.65 9.77
CA ILE A 94 3.96 -16.36 9.64
C ILE A 94 5.06 -16.24 10.70
N LEU A 95 4.75 -16.54 11.97
CA LEU A 95 5.73 -16.45 13.07
C LEU A 95 6.91 -17.40 12.86
N LYS A 96 6.69 -18.60 12.32
CA LYS A 96 7.75 -19.56 11.96
C LYS A 96 8.64 -19.07 10.81
N ALA A 97 8.10 -18.24 9.92
CA ALA A 97 8.82 -17.68 8.78
C ALA A 97 9.59 -16.39 9.13
N LEU A 98 9.42 -15.84 10.34
CA LEU A 98 10.13 -14.64 10.76
C LEU A 98 11.60 -14.93 11.08
N PRO A 99 12.49 -13.95 10.90
CA PRO A 99 13.84 -13.99 11.47
C PRO A 99 13.79 -14.21 12.99
N ALA A 100 14.79 -14.91 13.56
CA ALA A 100 14.79 -15.34 14.95
C ALA A 100 14.60 -14.20 15.98
N ASP A 101 15.13 -13.01 15.69
CA ASP A 101 15.07 -11.83 16.57
C ASP A 101 13.97 -10.83 16.17
N SER A 102 13.04 -11.26 15.32
CA SER A 102 11.97 -10.39 14.84
C SER A 102 10.93 -10.13 15.95
N VAL A 103 10.68 -8.85 16.21
CA VAL A 103 9.59 -8.38 17.07
C VAL A 103 8.28 -8.14 16.28
N PHE A 104 8.26 -8.50 15.00
CA PHE A 104 7.11 -8.28 14.12
C PHE A 104 5.88 -9.08 14.57
N SER A 105 4.76 -8.40 14.75
CA SER A 105 3.50 -9.02 15.16
C SER A 105 2.44 -8.97 14.04
N PRO A 106 2.11 -10.12 13.42
CA PRO A 106 1.00 -10.20 12.46
C PRO A 106 -0.35 -10.13 13.20
N LEU A 107 -1.19 -9.20 12.77
CA LEU A 107 -2.57 -8.98 13.23
C LEU A 107 -3.51 -9.58 12.18
N MET A 108 -4.20 -10.66 12.53
CA MET A 108 -4.93 -11.45 11.53
C MET A 108 -6.28 -10.84 11.20
N THR A 109 -6.80 -11.20 10.03
CA THR A 109 -8.15 -10.83 9.61
C THR A 109 -8.93 -12.04 9.11
N LEU A 110 -10.25 -11.95 9.12
CA LEU A 110 -11.13 -12.92 8.45
C LEU A 110 -11.63 -12.39 7.13
N TYR A 111 -11.81 -13.27 6.16
CA TYR A 111 -12.45 -12.99 4.89
C TYR A 111 -13.97 -13.08 5.07
N LEU A 112 -14.69 -11.98 4.83
CA LEU A 112 -16.15 -11.96 4.90
C LEU A 112 -16.77 -12.68 3.71
N THR A 113 -17.65 -13.65 4.00
CA THR A 113 -18.44 -14.38 3.00
C THR A 113 -19.93 -14.28 3.34
N ASP A 114 -20.77 -14.61 2.37
CA ASP A 114 -22.22 -14.77 2.55
C ASP A 114 -22.61 -15.82 3.62
N THR A 115 -21.68 -16.71 3.97
CA THR A 115 -21.88 -17.82 4.92
C THR A 115 -21.16 -17.63 6.24
N THR A 116 -20.50 -16.48 6.43
CA THR A 116 -19.84 -16.16 7.70
C THR A 116 -20.90 -16.10 8.80
N SER A 117 -20.65 -16.76 9.93
CA SER A 117 -21.61 -16.76 11.04
C SER A 117 -21.26 -15.68 12.08
N PRO A 118 -22.25 -15.07 12.75
CA PRO A 118 -22.00 -14.19 13.91
C PRO A 118 -21.18 -14.87 15.01
N HIS A 119 -21.39 -16.18 15.23
CA HIS A 119 -20.61 -16.96 16.18
C HIS A 119 -19.11 -16.94 15.86
N GLU A 120 -18.75 -16.97 14.57
CA GLU A 120 -17.35 -16.88 14.15
C GLU A 120 -16.71 -15.54 14.55
N ILE A 121 -17.48 -14.44 14.57
CA ILE A 121 -17.00 -13.13 15.01
C ILE A 121 -16.69 -13.11 16.50
N LYS A 122 -17.52 -13.75 17.32
CA LYS A 122 -17.28 -13.92 18.77
C LYS A 122 -15.99 -14.69 19.00
N LEU A 123 -15.86 -15.87 18.39
CA LEU A 123 -14.65 -16.69 18.48
C LEU A 123 -13.40 -15.91 18.04
N ALA A 124 -13.51 -15.18 16.93
CA ALA A 124 -12.42 -14.37 16.40
C ALA A 124 -11.97 -13.31 17.41
N ARG A 125 -12.92 -12.62 18.04
CA ARG A 125 -12.63 -11.59 19.06
C ARG A 125 -12.01 -12.20 20.31
N GLU A 126 -12.58 -13.30 20.81
CA GLU A 126 -12.11 -14.02 22.00
C GLU A 126 -10.70 -14.60 21.81
N SER A 127 -10.31 -14.96 20.58
CA SER A 127 -8.98 -15.48 20.28
C SER A 127 -7.84 -14.51 20.59
N GLY A 128 -8.11 -13.19 20.58
CA GLY A 128 -7.09 -12.15 20.66
C GLY A 128 -6.13 -12.09 19.46
N VAL A 129 -6.35 -12.92 18.43
CA VAL A 129 -5.49 -13.04 17.23
C VAL A 129 -6.09 -12.30 16.04
N VAL A 130 -7.42 -12.31 15.90
CA VAL A 130 -8.13 -11.63 14.81
C VAL A 130 -8.51 -10.22 15.23
N PHE A 131 -8.10 -9.24 14.42
CA PHE A 131 -8.29 -7.81 14.69
C PHE A 131 -9.30 -7.13 13.79
N ALA A 132 -9.68 -7.74 12.68
CA ALA A 132 -10.68 -7.18 11.77
C ALA A 132 -11.26 -8.23 10.82
N VAL A 133 -12.35 -7.88 10.15
CA VAL A 133 -12.92 -8.68 9.06
C VAL A 133 -12.82 -7.87 7.76
N LYS A 134 -12.37 -8.50 6.69
CA LYS A 134 -12.16 -7.90 5.38
C LYS A 134 -13.29 -8.28 4.43
N LEU A 135 -13.99 -7.25 3.95
CA LEU A 135 -14.97 -7.34 2.88
C LEU A 135 -14.29 -7.17 1.52
N TYR A 136 -14.47 -8.18 0.67
CA TYR A 136 -14.21 -8.11 -0.77
C TYR A 136 -15.55 -8.27 -1.51
N PRO A 137 -15.93 -7.31 -2.38
CA PRO A 137 -17.03 -7.54 -3.30
C PRO A 137 -16.68 -8.70 -4.23
N ALA A 138 -17.63 -9.59 -4.50
CA ALA A 138 -17.40 -10.77 -5.33
C ALA A 138 -16.80 -10.39 -6.71
N GLY A 139 -15.62 -10.93 -7.03
CA GLY A 139 -14.93 -10.72 -8.31
C GLY A 139 -14.18 -9.39 -8.46
N ALA A 140 -14.18 -8.50 -7.46
CA ALA A 140 -13.56 -7.17 -7.57
C ALA A 140 -12.02 -7.18 -7.59
N THR A 141 -11.37 -8.21 -7.05
CA THR A 141 -9.89 -8.30 -6.97
C THR A 141 -9.35 -9.74 -6.90
N THR A 142 -8.04 -9.90 -6.76
CA THR A 142 -7.35 -11.19 -6.67
C THR A 142 -7.92 -12.06 -5.54
N ASN A 143 -8.36 -13.27 -5.89
CA ASN A 143 -8.96 -14.28 -5.00
C ASN A 143 -10.26 -13.81 -4.31
N SER A 144 -11.05 -12.97 -4.98
CA SER A 144 -12.32 -12.46 -4.44
C SER A 144 -13.57 -13.22 -4.96
N GLN A 145 -13.40 -14.41 -5.55
CA GLN A 145 -14.54 -15.15 -6.12
C GLN A 145 -15.57 -15.53 -5.05
N ASP A 146 -15.12 -15.82 -3.83
CA ASP A 146 -15.94 -16.20 -2.69
C ASP A 146 -16.39 -14.98 -1.85
N GLY A 147 -16.30 -13.78 -2.43
CA GLY A 147 -16.68 -12.50 -1.81
C GLY A 147 -18.18 -12.35 -1.55
N VAL A 148 -18.53 -11.23 -0.90
CA VAL A 148 -19.91 -10.91 -0.54
C VAL A 148 -20.74 -10.60 -1.78
N THR A 149 -21.93 -11.18 -1.87
CA THR A 149 -22.90 -10.90 -2.94
C THR A 149 -24.04 -9.98 -2.49
N ASP A 150 -24.42 -10.05 -1.21
CA ASP A 150 -25.50 -9.26 -0.62
C ASP A 150 -25.14 -8.84 0.81
N LEU A 151 -24.65 -7.60 0.94
CA LEU A 151 -24.16 -7.06 2.20
C LEU A 151 -25.28 -6.81 3.22
N PHE A 152 -26.43 -6.31 2.77
CA PHE A 152 -27.51 -5.88 3.66
C PHE A 152 -28.55 -6.98 3.91
N GLY A 153 -28.61 -8.02 3.08
CA GLY A 153 -29.42 -9.21 3.36
C GLY A 153 -28.64 -10.27 4.12
N LYS A 154 -27.59 -10.84 3.52
CA LYS A 154 -26.91 -12.02 4.08
C LYS A 154 -25.88 -11.69 5.16
N CYS A 155 -25.16 -10.59 5.01
CA CYS A 155 -24.10 -10.23 5.95
C CYS A 155 -24.58 -9.37 7.13
N LEU A 156 -25.81 -8.85 7.12
CA LEU A 156 -26.30 -7.96 8.17
C LEU A 156 -26.17 -8.53 9.59
N PRO A 157 -26.53 -9.79 9.87
CA PRO A 157 -26.33 -10.36 11.22
C PRO A 157 -24.87 -10.40 11.65
N VAL A 158 -23.94 -10.60 10.72
CA VAL A 158 -22.50 -10.58 10.98
C VAL A 158 -22.02 -9.16 11.25
N LEU A 159 -22.53 -8.18 10.50
CA LEU A 159 -22.19 -6.76 10.69
C LEU A 159 -22.67 -6.22 12.04
N GLU A 160 -23.87 -6.62 12.47
CA GLU A 160 -24.41 -6.29 13.80
C GLU A 160 -23.51 -6.85 14.91
N GLU A 161 -23.13 -8.13 14.82
CA GLU A 161 -22.23 -8.75 15.79
C GLU A 161 -20.83 -8.10 15.78
N MET A 162 -20.30 -7.75 14.61
CA MET A 162 -19.04 -7.01 14.52
C MET A 162 -19.12 -5.66 15.26
N ALA A 163 -20.24 -4.95 15.15
CA ALA A 163 -20.45 -3.70 15.86
C ALA A 163 -20.49 -3.91 17.38
N GLU A 164 -21.17 -4.96 17.87
CA GLU A 164 -21.20 -5.32 19.29
C GLU A 164 -19.81 -5.64 19.85
N GLN A 165 -18.98 -6.37 19.09
CA GLN A 165 -17.62 -6.75 19.48
C GLN A 165 -16.58 -5.63 19.30
N ASN A 166 -16.98 -4.46 18.79
CA ASN A 166 -16.08 -3.40 18.31
C ASN A 166 -15.01 -3.94 17.33
N MET A 167 -15.42 -4.86 16.44
CA MET A 167 -14.56 -5.46 15.42
C MET A 167 -14.59 -4.60 14.15
N PRO A 168 -13.46 -4.01 13.72
CA PRO A 168 -13.39 -3.23 12.49
C PRO A 168 -13.78 -4.03 11.24
N LEU A 169 -14.59 -3.41 10.38
CA LEU A 169 -14.83 -3.85 9.00
C LEU A 169 -13.88 -3.14 8.06
N LEU A 170 -12.98 -3.89 7.42
CA LEU A 170 -12.10 -3.39 6.38
C LEU A 170 -12.82 -3.56 5.05
N VAL A 171 -13.01 -2.46 4.32
CA VAL A 171 -13.79 -2.48 3.08
C VAL A 171 -12.86 -2.25 1.91
N HIS A 172 -12.83 -3.18 0.95
CA HIS A 172 -12.36 -2.87 -0.40
C HIS A 172 -13.48 -2.11 -1.13
N GLY A 173 -13.66 -0.83 -0.79
CA GLY A 173 -14.79 -0.02 -1.24
C GLY A 173 -14.41 0.93 -2.37
N GLU A 174 -15.15 0.91 -3.48
CA GLU A 174 -15.00 1.88 -4.58
C GLU A 174 -15.87 3.15 -4.39
N SER A 175 -16.63 3.24 -3.29
CA SER A 175 -17.33 4.44 -2.83
C SER A 175 -17.69 4.34 -1.34
N CYS A 176 -17.56 5.42 -0.56
CA CYS A 176 -17.99 5.53 0.84
C CYS A 176 -18.22 7.00 1.26
N SER A 177 -19.26 7.27 2.06
CA SER A 177 -19.46 8.55 2.78
C SER A 177 -20.15 8.35 4.14
N TYR A 178 -19.58 8.97 5.18
CA TYR A 178 -20.02 9.15 6.60
C TYR A 178 -19.64 8.07 7.64
N GLY A 179 -19.24 8.51 8.86
CA GLY A 179 -19.01 7.69 10.06
C GLY A 179 -17.61 7.78 10.70
N SER A 180 -17.34 6.88 11.67
CA SER A 180 -16.04 6.56 12.29
C SER A 180 -15.08 5.89 11.31
N VAL A 181 -14.98 6.47 10.12
CA VAL A 181 -14.27 5.91 8.97
C VAL A 181 -12.89 6.51 8.88
N ALA A 182 -11.91 5.65 8.64
CA ALA A 182 -10.54 5.98 8.29
C ALA A 182 -10.16 5.30 6.97
N ALA A 183 -9.02 5.69 6.40
CA ALA A 183 -8.52 5.13 5.16
C ALA A 183 -7.02 4.85 5.24
N THR A 184 -6.62 3.67 4.80
CA THR A 184 -5.23 3.36 4.47
C THR A 184 -4.87 3.93 3.10
N VAL A 185 -3.63 4.36 2.95
CA VAL A 185 -3.15 4.91 1.67
C VAL A 185 -1.81 4.29 1.31
N THR A 186 -1.71 3.76 0.09
CA THR A 186 -0.54 3.00 -0.39
C THR A 186 0.53 3.90 -1.03
N PRO A 187 1.81 3.47 -1.09
CA PRO A 187 2.87 4.25 -1.73
C PRO A 187 2.60 4.52 -3.22
N GLN A 188 2.12 3.51 -3.96
CA GLN A 188 1.85 3.62 -5.39
C GLN A 188 0.75 4.63 -5.72
N HIS A 189 -0.26 4.78 -4.87
CA HIS A 189 -1.33 5.75 -5.10
C HIS A 189 -0.94 7.18 -4.73
N LEU A 190 0.16 7.36 -4.01
CA LEU A 190 0.76 8.67 -3.72
C LEU A 190 1.75 9.09 -4.81
N LEU A 191 2.50 8.14 -5.37
CA LEU A 191 3.58 8.42 -6.33
C LEU A 191 3.13 8.31 -7.78
N LEU A 192 2.24 7.38 -8.10
CA LEU A 192 1.87 7.07 -9.47
C LEU A 192 0.45 7.53 -9.79
N ASN A 193 0.26 7.95 -11.03
CA ASN A 193 -1.05 8.07 -11.65
C ASN A 193 -1.16 7.04 -12.79
N ARG A 194 -2.34 6.90 -13.39
CA ARG A 194 -2.63 5.88 -14.40
C ARG A 194 -1.71 5.91 -15.62
N ASN A 195 -1.06 7.04 -15.91
CA ASN A 195 -0.11 7.11 -17.03
C ASN A 195 1.10 6.22 -16.79
N ALA A 196 1.47 5.95 -15.52
CA ALA A 196 2.55 5.03 -15.15
C ALA A 196 2.29 3.59 -15.60
N LEU A 197 1.03 3.20 -15.88
CA LEU A 197 0.71 1.90 -16.46
C LEU A 197 1.14 1.79 -17.94
N PHE A 198 1.33 2.91 -18.63
CA PHE A 198 1.53 2.96 -20.07
C PHE A 198 2.80 3.72 -20.49
N GLN A 199 3.63 4.13 -19.52
CA GLN A 199 4.84 4.90 -19.78
C GLN A 199 5.89 4.01 -20.45
N GLY A 200 6.24 4.34 -21.70
CA GLY A 200 7.19 3.55 -22.50
C GLY A 200 6.66 2.16 -22.91
N GLY A 201 5.36 1.92 -22.76
CA GLY A 201 4.73 0.60 -22.95
C GLY A 201 3.89 0.19 -21.74
N LEU A 202 3.23 -0.97 -21.84
CA LEU A 202 2.48 -1.52 -20.71
C LEU A 202 3.44 -1.91 -19.58
N GLN A 203 3.27 -1.33 -18.40
CA GLN A 203 4.06 -1.59 -17.20
C GLN A 203 3.25 -2.47 -16.22
N PRO A 204 3.30 -3.81 -16.33
CA PRO A 204 2.47 -4.70 -15.52
C PRO A 204 2.77 -4.60 -14.01
N HIS A 205 4.01 -4.26 -13.64
CA HIS A 205 4.41 -4.09 -12.24
C HIS A 205 3.76 -2.87 -11.57
N ASN A 206 3.19 -1.94 -12.35
CA ASN A 206 2.38 -0.83 -11.85
C ASN A 206 0.87 -1.15 -11.76
N TYR A 207 0.45 -2.33 -12.24
CA TYR A 207 -0.96 -2.74 -12.23
C TYR A 207 -1.38 -3.32 -10.87
N CYS A 208 -2.36 -2.68 -10.23
CA CYS A 208 -3.01 -3.11 -8.99
C CYS A 208 -4.50 -2.77 -8.99
N LEU A 209 -5.19 -3.22 -7.93
CA LEU A 209 -6.59 -2.92 -7.67
C LEU A 209 -6.74 -2.33 -6.26
N PRO A 210 -7.43 -1.18 -6.10
CA PRO A 210 -8.03 -0.36 -7.15
C PRO A 210 -7.00 0.18 -8.15
N VAL A 211 -7.39 0.35 -9.41
CA VAL A 211 -6.43 0.80 -10.45
C VAL A 211 -5.94 2.22 -10.19
N LEU A 212 -4.68 2.52 -10.54
CA LEU A 212 -4.15 3.88 -10.56
C LEU A 212 -5.11 4.82 -11.33
N LYS A 213 -5.33 6.02 -10.78
CA LYS A 213 -6.29 7.00 -11.32
C LYS A 213 -5.57 8.20 -11.94
N ARG A 214 -6.32 9.18 -12.45
CA ARG A 214 -5.80 10.43 -13.00
C ARG A 214 -4.96 11.21 -11.97
N GLU A 215 -4.05 12.05 -12.46
CA GLU A 215 -3.17 12.89 -11.64
C GLU A 215 -3.91 13.73 -10.60
N ILE A 216 -5.09 14.27 -10.95
CA ILE A 216 -5.93 15.03 -10.00
C ILE A 216 -6.30 14.21 -8.74
N HIS A 217 -6.48 12.89 -8.88
CA HIS A 217 -6.80 12.02 -7.75
C HIS A 217 -5.55 11.72 -6.92
N ARG A 218 -4.41 11.47 -7.57
CA ARG A 218 -3.13 11.30 -6.89
C ARG A 218 -2.80 12.54 -6.04
N GLN A 219 -2.94 13.74 -6.61
CA GLN A 219 -2.72 15.00 -5.91
C GLN A 219 -3.70 15.20 -4.73
N ALA A 220 -4.97 14.84 -4.90
CA ALA A 220 -5.95 14.91 -3.82
C ALA A 220 -5.58 13.98 -2.65
N ILE A 221 -5.13 12.76 -2.94
CA ILE A 221 -4.68 11.80 -1.92
C ILE A 221 -3.40 12.32 -1.22
N VAL A 222 -2.42 12.83 -1.97
CA VAL A 222 -1.21 13.44 -1.40
C VAL A 222 -1.59 14.60 -0.46
N SER A 223 -2.48 15.49 -0.88
CA SER A 223 -2.97 16.59 -0.05
C SER A 223 -3.67 16.09 1.22
N ALA A 224 -4.49 15.05 1.11
CA ALA A 224 -5.19 14.45 2.24
C ALA A 224 -4.22 13.85 3.27
N VAL A 225 -3.26 13.01 2.85
CA VAL A 225 -2.32 12.35 3.80
C VAL A 225 -1.32 13.33 4.41
N THR A 226 -0.90 14.36 3.65
CA THR A 226 0.05 15.39 4.13
C THR A 226 -0.63 16.55 4.86
N SER A 227 -1.96 16.52 5.00
CA SER A 227 -2.71 17.52 5.78
C SER A 227 -2.45 17.38 7.29
N GLY A 228 -2.16 16.17 7.78
CA GLY A 228 -2.09 15.82 9.21
C GLY A 228 -3.42 15.30 9.77
N ASN A 229 -4.42 15.07 8.92
CA ASN A 229 -5.69 14.48 9.34
C ASN A 229 -5.49 13.04 9.84
N LYS A 230 -5.96 12.78 11.07
CA LYS A 230 -5.83 11.49 11.76
C LYS A 230 -6.58 10.33 11.10
N LYS A 231 -7.50 10.61 10.17
CA LYS A 231 -8.25 9.58 9.43
C LYS A 231 -7.43 8.87 8.34
N PHE A 232 -6.22 9.34 8.05
CA PHE A 232 -5.35 8.70 7.07
C PHE A 232 -4.12 8.13 7.74
N PHE A 233 -3.82 6.88 7.44
CA PHE A 233 -2.63 6.19 7.93
C PHE A 233 -2.06 5.22 6.91
N LEU A 234 -0.84 4.77 7.17
CA LEU A 234 -0.09 3.88 6.30
C LEU A 234 -0.81 2.54 6.12
N GLY A 235 -0.99 2.11 4.88
CA GLY A 235 -1.28 0.72 4.57
C GLY A 235 -0.73 0.44 3.19
N THR A 236 0.20 -0.51 3.09
CA THR A 236 1.03 -0.63 1.88
C THR A 236 0.27 -1.26 0.72
N ASP A 237 -0.66 -2.15 1.03
CA ASP A 237 -1.22 -3.13 0.09
C ASP A 237 -0.11 -3.82 -0.70
N SER A 238 1.05 -4.07 -0.05
CA SER A 238 2.15 -4.80 -0.65
C SER A 238 1.63 -6.18 -1.03
N ALA A 239 1.59 -6.44 -2.33
CA ALA A 239 0.90 -7.58 -2.92
C ALA A 239 1.86 -8.31 -3.88
N PRO A 240 2.79 -9.11 -3.36
CA PRO A 240 3.80 -9.78 -4.16
C PRO A 240 3.18 -10.79 -5.12
N HIS A 241 3.72 -10.83 -6.33
CA HIS A 241 3.50 -11.84 -7.35
C HIS A 241 4.84 -12.14 -8.03
N GLU A 242 5.07 -13.40 -8.32
CA GLU A 242 6.20 -13.83 -9.14
C GLU A 242 6.15 -13.17 -10.52
N LYS A 243 7.33 -12.84 -11.07
CA LYS A 243 7.51 -12.01 -12.26
C LYS A 243 6.75 -12.54 -13.46
N ARG A 244 6.79 -13.86 -13.74
CA ARG A 244 6.04 -14.46 -14.87
C ARG A 244 4.54 -14.34 -14.69
N ARG A 245 4.01 -14.31 -13.46
CA ARG A 245 2.58 -14.05 -13.21
C ARG A 245 2.17 -12.60 -13.49
N LYS A 246 3.10 -11.64 -13.41
CA LYS A 246 2.89 -10.23 -13.78
C LYS A 246 3.07 -10.04 -15.29
N GLU A 247 4.13 -10.62 -15.86
CA GLU A 247 4.53 -10.54 -17.26
C GLU A 247 3.89 -11.69 -18.08
N SER A 248 2.56 -11.74 -18.09
CA SER A 248 1.79 -12.76 -18.81
C SER A 248 0.63 -12.14 -19.59
N PRO A 249 -0.06 -12.90 -20.47
CA PRO A 249 -1.25 -12.42 -21.17
C PRO A 249 -2.38 -11.94 -20.23
N CYS A 250 -2.40 -12.41 -18.98
CA CYS A 250 -3.34 -11.97 -17.95
C CYS A 250 -2.56 -11.69 -16.64
N GLY A 251 -1.85 -10.56 -16.62
CA GLY A 251 -1.02 -10.15 -15.49
C GLY A 251 -1.80 -9.96 -14.19
N CYS A 252 -1.31 -10.55 -13.09
CA CYS A 252 -1.94 -10.41 -11.78
C CYS A 252 -1.92 -8.95 -11.27
N ALA A 253 -2.98 -8.53 -10.58
CA ALA A 253 -3.05 -7.22 -9.93
C ALA A 253 -2.34 -7.24 -8.57
N GLY A 254 -1.40 -6.31 -8.36
CA GLY A 254 -0.66 -6.15 -7.10
C GLY A 254 0.71 -5.52 -7.34
N ILE A 255 1.13 -4.65 -6.42
CA ILE A 255 2.47 -4.04 -6.44
C ILE A 255 3.22 -4.50 -5.20
N TYR A 256 4.46 -4.96 -5.38
CA TYR A 256 5.30 -5.35 -4.26
C TYR A 256 6.14 -4.16 -3.78
N ASN A 257 5.78 -3.55 -2.65
CA ASN A 257 6.40 -2.31 -2.19
C ASN A 257 6.93 -2.39 -0.75
N ALA A 258 6.67 -3.48 -0.01
CA ALA A 258 7.12 -3.65 1.38
C ALA A 258 8.62 -3.32 1.61
N PRO A 259 9.57 -3.71 0.74
CA PRO A 259 10.99 -3.42 0.95
C PRO A 259 11.37 -1.94 0.86
N VAL A 260 10.52 -1.12 0.23
CA VAL A 260 10.79 0.30 -0.11
C VAL A 260 9.75 1.26 0.49
N ALA A 261 8.71 0.74 1.16
CA ALA A 261 7.54 1.52 1.53
C ALA A 261 7.88 2.77 2.35
N ILE A 262 8.69 2.63 3.40
CA ILE A 262 9.07 3.76 4.28
C ILE A 262 9.85 4.82 3.52
N SER A 263 10.78 4.42 2.66
CA SER A 263 11.54 5.33 1.79
C SER A 263 10.62 6.11 0.84
N LEU A 264 9.61 5.43 0.27
CA LEU A 264 8.64 6.04 -0.65
C LEU A 264 7.70 7.01 0.06
N TYR A 265 7.21 6.69 1.27
CA TYR A 265 6.43 7.65 2.06
C TYR A 265 7.26 8.85 2.48
N ALA A 266 8.51 8.65 2.92
CA ALA A 266 9.42 9.75 3.26
C ALA A 266 9.63 10.70 2.07
N LYS A 267 9.85 10.15 0.86
CA LYS A 267 9.93 10.92 -0.39
C LYS A 267 8.66 11.78 -0.62
N VAL A 268 7.47 11.18 -0.51
CA VAL A 268 6.20 11.91 -0.72
C VAL A 268 6.04 13.05 0.28
N PHE A 269 6.30 12.79 1.57
CA PHE A 269 6.14 13.80 2.61
C PHE A 269 7.23 14.89 2.52
N GLU A 270 8.43 14.57 2.06
CA GLU A 270 9.48 15.55 1.75
C GLU A 270 9.10 16.46 0.58
N GLU A 271 8.69 15.87 -0.55
CA GLU A 271 8.25 16.63 -1.73
C GLU A 271 7.05 17.53 -1.44
N ALA A 272 6.16 17.11 -0.53
CA ALA A 272 5.03 17.92 -0.06
C ALA A 272 5.40 18.96 1.03
N GLY A 273 6.66 18.98 1.50
CA GLY A 273 7.10 19.89 2.56
C GLY A 273 6.47 19.59 3.93
N ALA A 274 6.10 18.34 4.19
CA ALA A 274 5.31 17.89 5.34
C ALA A 274 5.99 16.75 6.14
N LEU A 275 7.32 16.60 6.09
CA LEU A 275 8.07 15.56 6.81
C LEU A 275 7.77 15.51 8.32
N ASP A 276 7.40 16.64 8.93
CA ASP A 276 6.97 16.73 10.33
C ASP A 276 5.70 15.91 10.64
N LYS A 277 4.92 15.55 9.62
CA LYS A 277 3.68 14.77 9.74
C LYS A 277 3.85 13.29 9.41
N LEU A 278 5.03 12.88 8.92
CA LEU A 278 5.30 11.50 8.51
C LEU A 278 5.06 10.53 9.67
N GLU A 279 5.61 10.82 10.85
CA GLU A 279 5.50 9.94 12.02
C GLU A 279 4.05 9.68 12.44
N ALA A 280 3.20 10.71 12.41
CA ALA A 280 1.79 10.54 12.75
C ALA A 280 1.09 9.60 11.76
N PHE A 281 1.33 9.77 10.46
CA PHE A 281 0.77 8.94 9.40
C PHE A 281 1.26 7.48 9.47
N THR A 282 2.55 7.26 9.75
CA THR A 282 3.15 5.92 9.75
C THR A 282 2.99 5.16 11.06
N SER A 283 2.87 5.85 12.18
CA SER A 283 3.13 5.23 13.50
C SER A 283 2.09 5.59 14.58
N PHE A 284 1.25 6.61 14.40
CA PHE A 284 0.28 7.04 15.43
C PHE A 284 -1.18 6.85 15.02
N ASN A 285 -1.56 7.32 13.84
CA ASN A 285 -2.96 7.39 13.42
C ASN A 285 -3.60 6.00 13.32
N GLY A 286 -2.87 5.00 12.82
CA GLY A 286 -3.32 3.62 12.74
C GLY A 286 -3.55 2.97 14.11
N PRO A 287 -2.54 2.88 15.01
CA PRO A 287 -2.78 2.28 16.32
C PRO A 287 -3.84 3.03 17.13
N ASP A 288 -3.91 4.37 17.03
CA ASP A 288 -5.00 5.16 17.65
C ASP A 288 -6.39 4.74 17.12
N PHE A 289 -6.53 4.48 15.82
CA PHE A 289 -7.78 4.02 15.21
C PHE A 289 -8.15 2.59 15.65
N TYR A 290 -7.16 1.70 15.71
CA TYR A 290 -7.38 0.30 16.11
C TYR A 290 -7.44 0.09 17.64
N GLY A 291 -7.28 1.15 18.44
CA GLY A 291 -7.26 1.06 19.91
C GLY A 291 -6.05 0.30 20.45
N LEU A 292 -4.93 0.31 19.73
CA LEU A 292 -3.69 -0.37 20.08
C LEU A 292 -2.65 0.60 20.63
N PRO A 293 -1.74 0.15 21.52
CA PRO A 293 -0.63 0.99 21.96
C PRO A 293 0.28 1.34 20.78
N ARG A 294 0.84 2.54 20.78
CA ARG A 294 1.90 2.93 19.83
C ARG A 294 3.18 2.16 20.16
N ASN A 295 3.99 1.88 19.14
CA ASN A 295 5.30 1.27 19.35
C ASN A 295 6.18 2.19 20.21
N THR A 296 7.06 1.60 21.01
CA THR A 296 8.04 2.33 21.85
C THR A 296 9.43 2.37 21.22
N SER A 297 9.73 1.41 20.36
CA SER A 297 10.90 1.36 19.49
C SER A 297 10.85 2.46 18.43
N LYS A 298 12.01 2.75 17.85
CA LYS A 298 12.16 3.76 16.82
C LYS A 298 12.96 3.19 15.65
N ILE A 299 12.80 3.83 14.50
CA ILE A 299 13.68 3.63 13.34
C ILE A 299 14.30 4.96 12.96
N LYS A 300 15.47 4.91 12.33
CA LYS A 300 16.13 6.06 11.74
C LYS A 300 16.02 5.97 10.23
N LEU A 301 15.62 7.07 9.60
CA LEU A 301 15.72 7.28 8.17
C LEU A 301 16.92 8.19 7.93
N THR A 302 17.92 7.69 7.22
CA THR A 302 19.10 8.46 6.84
C THR A 302 19.02 8.81 5.36
N ARG A 303 19.42 10.04 5.02
CA ARG A 303 19.48 10.51 3.64
C ARG A 303 20.74 9.98 2.96
N THR A 304 20.70 8.70 2.63
CA THR A 304 21.76 7.98 1.92
C THR A 304 21.17 7.39 0.64
N PRO A 305 21.48 7.98 -0.53
CA PRO A 305 21.00 7.47 -1.80
C PRO A 305 21.37 6.00 -1.98
N TRP A 306 20.38 5.17 -2.29
CA TRP A 306 20.58 3.74 -2.51
C TRP A 306 19.75 3.27 -3.71
N LYS A 307 20.29 2.29 -4.42
CA LYS A 307 19.64 1.73 -5.62
C LYS A 307 18.73 0.57 -5.20
N VAL A 308 17.45 0.65 -5.59
CA VAL A 308 16.50 -0.45 -5.42
C VAL A 308 16.91 -1.60 -6.35
N PRO A 309 16.98 -2.85 -5.86
CA PRO A 309 17.25 -4.01 -6.71
C PRO A 309 16.26 -4.11 -7.88
N GLU A 310 16.74 -4.56 -9.04
CA GLU A 310 15.89 -4.81 -10.22
C GLU A 310 14.86 -5.92 -9.96
N SER A 311 15.25 -6.90 -9.15
CA SER A 311 14.41 -7.99 -8.67
C SER A 311 14.98 -8.62 -7.41
N PHE A 312 14.15 -9.36 -6.69
CA PHE A 312 14.55 -10.30 -5.64
C PHE A 312 14.36 -11.72 -6.18
N SER A 313 15.42 -12.52 -6.19
CA SER A 313 15.41 -13.89 -6.71
C SER A 313 15.20 -14.92 -5.60
N PHE A 314 14.25 -15.83 -5.81
CA PHE A 314 13.91 -16.93 -4.89
C PHE A 314 13.85 -18.27 -5.65
N SER A 315 13.74 -19.38 -4.92
CA SER A 315 13.65 -20.74 -5.50
C SER A 315 12.48 -20.90 -6.49
N PHE A 316 11.35 -20.24 -6.22
CA PHE A 316 10.15 -20.27 -7.07
C PHE A 316 10.17 -19.24 -8.22
N GLY A 317 11.16 -18.33 -8.25
CA GLY A 317 11.27 -17.28 -9.26
C GLY A 317 11.53 -15.89 -8.67
N ASP A 318 11.51 -14.90 -9.55
CA ASP A 318 11.82 -13.51 -9.20
C ASP A 318 10.56 -12.74 -8.79
N ILE A 319 10.72 -11.78 -7.87
CA ILE A 319 9.71 -10.76 -7.57
C ILE A 319 10.30 -9.39 -7.87
N VAL A 320 9.61 -8.58 -8.67
CA VAL A 320 10.03 -7.22 -9.03
C VAL A 320 9.43 -6.23 -8.03
N PRO A 321 10.23 -5.47 -7.27
CA PRO A 321 9.72 -4.46 -6.35
C PRO A 321 9.26 -3.19 -7.07
N MET A 322 8.44 -2.40 -6.39
CA MET A 322 8.16 -1.02 -6.78
C MET A 322 9.47 -0.22 -6.84
N SER A 323 9.60 0.65 -7.84
CA SER A 323 10.81 1.45 -8.08
C SER A 323 12.06 0.59 -8.35
N ALA A 324 11.91 -0.63 -8.85
CA ALA A 324 13.03 -1.48 -9.31
C ALA A 324 14.01 -0.70 -10.20
N GLY A 325 15.29 -0.73 -9.85
CA GLY A 325 16.35 -0.03 -10.58
C GLY A 325 16.46 1.47 -10.31
N GLU A 326 15.48 2.09 -9.63
CA GLU A 326 15.52 3.51 -9.28
C GLU A 326 16.41 3.77 -8.05
N THR A 327 16.81 5.03 -7.87
CA THR A 327 17.52 5.48 -6.66
C THR A 327 16.52 6.14 -5.70
N LEU A 328 16.54 5.73 -4.44
CA LEU A 328 15.77 6.35 -3.36
C LEU A 328 16.70 7.08 -2.40
N GLU A 329 16.27 8.25 -1.94
CA GLU A 329 17.09 9.16 -1.11
C GLU A 329 17.13 8.76 0.37
N TRP A 330 16.06 8.16 0.87
CA TRP A 330 15.89 7.80 2.28
C TRP A 330 16.08 6.31 2.48
N GLN A 331 16.94 5.93 3.42
CA GLN A 331 17.17 4.53 3.80
C GLN A 331 16.78 4.33 5.28
N PRO A 332 15.78 3.47 5.58
CA PRO A 332 15.42 3.14 6.96
C PRO A 332 16.41 2.14 7.56
N SER A 333 16.67 2.29 8.86
CA SER A 333 17.40 1.34 9.69
C SER A 333 16.82 1.29 11.10
N SER A 334 16.85 0.12 11.73
CA SER A 334 16.50 -0.04 13.14
C SER A 334 17.56 0.61 14.03
N ILE A 335 17.14 1.14 15.18
CA ILE A 335 18.01 1.72 16.21
C ILE A 335 17.72 1.13 17.59
#